data_AF-R5YR54-F1
#
_entry.id   AF-R5YR54-F1
#
_cell.length_a   1.000
_cell.length_b   1.000
_cell.length_c   1.000
_cell.angle_alpha   90.00
_cell.angle_beta   90.00
_cell.angle_gamma   90.00
#
_symmetry.space_group_name_H-M   'P 1'
#
loop_
_entity.id
_entity.type
_entity.pdbx_description
1 polymer ?
#
loop_
_entity_poly.entity_id
_entity_poly.type
_entity_poly.pdbx_seq_one_letter_code
_entity_poly.pdbx_strand_id
1 'polypeptide(L)'
;MDWAVKQIKAAKKQGKKVIMIMHHNLLEHNPFQKLNEKNYVVNTPYSFAGLLADLGVKLVFSGHTHCNNVKSYTSFLGNTIYDFSMSSLGNFPAEYKYFNVTDSKISYETKKINHIDADKLAEVCKGFSNEALEMMKNNLQTYTWSMSYREYSEDLRENISPETLGVEESSALYAKLKPVTDTIKEMSDTPIYGKGGIQEQAAAYGLEIPDSEYKTLNDAMTLAMLRCKIGDKRYNLNSNDFTVLIRLLAFTVRKSIAATADSDILSDANEILGKLGYKGSVADNLLRDFSEKYGFATPEEKEALAIAYGLWGGYFSDVDGVENRDGAIPGYAVKEANENQFIVMAKKLFKFVIDLLNKIIISFYPVFGK
;
A
#
# COMPACT_ATOMS: atom_id res chain seq x y z
N MET A 1 17.29 -8.41 -18.73
CA MET A 1 17.74 -7.17 -18.06
C MET A 1 18.85 -6.45 -18.81
N ASP A 2 19.88 -7.17 -19.27
CA ASP A 2 21.09 -6.59 -19.88
C ASP A 2 20.83 -5.58 -21.01
N TRP A 3 19.84 -5.86 -21.85
CA TRP A 3 19.46 -4.95 -22.92
C TRP A 3 19.04 -3.57 -22.37
N ALA A 4 18.14 -3.53 -21.37
CA ALA A 4 17.66 -2.28 -20.78
C ALA A 4 18.81 -1.48 -20.13
N VAL A 5 19.70 -2.17 -19.40
CA VAL A 5 20.90 -1.54 -18.81
C VAL A 5 21.81 -0.94 -19.88
N LYS A 6 22.00 -1.64 -21.01
CA LYS A 6 22.78 -1.10 -22.14
C LYS A 6 22.13 0.16 -22.73
N GLN A 7 20.82 0.16 -22.91
CA GLN A 7 20.09 1.33 -23.41
C GLN A 7 20.20 2.53 -22.45
N ILE A 8 20.02 2.31 -21.13
CA ILE A 8 20.13 3.36 -20.13
C ILE A 8 21.54 3.96 -20.12
N LYS A 9 22.58 3.12 -20.13
CA LYS A 9 23.98 3.56 -20.18
C LYS A 9 24.28 4.35 -21.47
N ALA A 10 23.77 3.91 -22.62
CA ALA A 10 23.94 4.60 -23.88
C ALA A 10 23.25 5.97 -23.89
N ALA A 11 22.02 6.06 -23.41
CA ALA A 11 21.28 7.32 -23.27
C ALA A 11 22.01 8.31 -22.35
N LYS A 12 22.49 7.83 -21.20
CA LYS A 12 23.26 8.65 -20.25
C LYS A 12 24.57 9.19 -20.83
N LYS A 13 25.29 8.37 -21.60
CA LYS A 13 26.50 8.82 -22.33
C LYS A 13 26.21 9.94 -23.33
N GLN A 14 24.98 10.02 -23.83
CA GLN A 14 24.50 11.08 -24.73
C GLN A 14 23.88 12.27 -23.97
N GLY A 15 23.97 12.32 -22.64
CA GLY A 15 23.37 13.39 -21.83
C GLY A 15 21.84 13.33 -21.73
N LYS A 16 21.20 12.23 -22.14
CA LYS A 16 19.74 12.07 -22.09
C LYS A 16 19.27 11.61 -20.73
N LYS A 17 18.07 12.05 -20.34
CA LYS A 17 17.34 11.52 -19.17
C LYS A 17 16.50 10.33 -19.61
N VAL A 18 16.38 9.33 -18.74
CA VAL A 18 15.58 8.13 -19.00
C VAL A 18 14.35 8.15 -18.10
N ILE A 19 13.20 7.89 -18.71
CA ILE A 19 11.93 7.56 -18.07
C ILE A 19 11.65 6.10 -18.42
N MET A 20 11.37 5.27 -17.41
CA MET A 20 10.98 3.88 -17.62
C MET A 20 9.46 3.78 -17.70
N ILE A 21 8.96 2.96 -18.63
CA ILE A 21 7.54 2.62 -18.71
C ILE A 21 7.45 1.10 -18.68
N MET A 22 6.58 0.58 -17.82
CA MET A 22 6.34 -0.85 -17.67
C MET A 22 4.88 -1.13 -17.28
N HIS A 23 4.42 -2.35 -17.49
CA HIS A 23 3.03 -2.70 -17.13
C HIS A 23 2.90 -3.05 -15.65
N HIS A 24 3.68 -4.04 -15.18
CA HIS A 24 3.73 -4.42 -13.76
C HIS A 24 4.44 -3.36 -12.93
N ASN A 25 4.06 -3.22 -11.67
CA ASN A 25 4.70 -2.31 -10.74
C ASN A 25 6.18 -2.68 -10.54
N LEU A 26 7.04 -1.67 -10.44
CA LEU A 26 8.43 -1.85 -10.06
C LEU A 26 8.57 -2.04 -8.55
N LEU A 27 7.84 -1.26 -7.76
CA LEU A 27 7.82 -1.30 -6.30
C LEU A 27 6.50 -1.85 -5.78
N GLU A 28 6.50 -2.26 -4.51
CA GLU A 28 5.27 -2.61 -3.82
C GLU A 28 4.57 -1.31 -3.38
N HIS A 29 3.39 -1.08 -3.93
CA HIS A 29 2.55 0.08 -3.70
C HIS A 29 1.65 -0.07 -2.48
N ASN A 30 1.63 -1.26 -1.88
CA ASN A 30 1.18 -1.50 -0.51
C ASN A 30 2.08 -2.60 0.11
N PRO A 31 2.30 -2.59 1.44
CA PRO A 31 3.13 -3.58 2.14
C PRO A 31 2.83 -5.06 1.83
N PHE A 32 1.62 -5.36 1.38
CA PHE A 32 1.14 -6.73 1.17
C PHE A 32 0.91 -7.05 -0.31
N GLN A 33 1.38 -6.19 -1.21
CA GLN A 33 0.99 -6.25 -2.61
C GLN A 33 1.39 -7.58 -3.24
N LYS A 34 2.57 -8.11 -2.93
CA LYS A 34 2.99 -9.40 -3.47
C LYS A 34 2.24 -10.61 -2.93
N LEU A 35 1.70 -10.52 -1.71
CA LEU A 35 0.87 -11.58 -1.16
C LEU A 35 -0.49 -11.56 -1.86
N ASN A 36 -1.16 -10.41 -1.82
CA ASN A 36 -2.56 -10.28 -2.21
C ASN A 36 -2.73 -10.16 -3.73
N GLU A 37 -1.75 -9.61 -4.43
CA GLU A 37 -1.77 -9.35 -5.87
C GLU A 37 -0.60 -10.11 -6.56
N LYS A 38 -0.68 -11.45 -6.54
CA LYS A 38 0.35 -12.31 -7.13
C LYS A 38 0.61 -11.93 -8.59
N ASN A 39 1.89 -11.76 -8.93
CA ASN A 39 2.38 -11.31 -10.24
C ASN A 39 2.12 -9.85 -10.61
N TYR A 40 1.62 -8.99 -9.70
CA TYR A 40 1.38 -7.58 -10.03
C TYR A 40 2.64 -6.71 -9.96
N VAL A 41 3.60 -7.16 -9.16
CA VAL A 41 4.91 -6.53 -8.94
C VAL A 41 5.98 -7.41 -9.56
N VAL A 42 7.00 -6.79 -10.17
CA VAL A 42 8.14 -7.51 -10.70
C VAL A 42 8.87 -8.33 -9.62
N ASN A 43 9.53 -9.41 -10.06
CA ASN A 43 10.41 -10.18 -9.20
C ASN A 43 11.58 -9.32 -8.71
N THR A 44 11.97 -9.45 -7.44
CA THR A 44 13.09 -8.72 -6.82
C THR A 44 13.03 -7.18 -6.97
N PRO A 45 11.93 -6.53 -6.57
CA PRO A 45 11.60 -5.13 -6.88
C PRO A 45 12.67 -4.16 -6.39
N TYR A 46 13.10 -4.26 -5.12
CA TYR A 46 14.06 -3.33 -4.52
C TYR A 46 15.47 -3.47 -5.09
N SER A 47 15.91 -4.68 -5.45
CA SER A 47 17.18 -4.89 -6.15
C SER A 47 17.15 -4.26 -7.55
N PHE A 48 16.03 -4.42 -8.26
CA PHE A 48 15.86 -3.84 -9.58
C PHE A 48 15.75 -2.32 -9.54
N ALA A 49 14.93 -1.78 -8.63
CA ALA A 49 14.78 -0.35 -8.40
C ALA A 49 16.12 0.31 -8.01
N GLY A 50 16.90 -0.34 -7.14
CA GLY A 50 18.24 0.14 -6.77
C GLY A 50 19.18 0.23 -7.97
N LEU A 51 19.23 -0.81 -8.82
CA LEU A 51 20.02 -0.79 -10.05
C LEU A 51 19.58 0.33 -11.00
N LEU A 52 18.28 0.49 -11.22
CA LEU A 52 17.74 1.55 -12.09
C LEU A 52 18.07 2.94 -11.56
N ALA A 53 17.88 3.17 -10.26
CA ALA A 53 18.20 4.41 -9.57
C ALA A 53 19.69 4.77 -9.72
N ASP A 54 20.58 3.79 -9.51
CA ASP A 54 22.03 3.98 -9.63
C ASP A 54 22.51 4.22 -11.07
N LEU A 55 21.76 3.70 -12.05
CA LEU A 55 21.98 4.03 -13.45
C LEU A 55 21.47 5.44 -13.81
N GLY A 56 20.65 6.07 -12.95
CA GLY A 56 20.13 7.43 -13.11
C GLY A 56 18.70 7.50 -13.61
N VAL A 57 17.94 6.39 -13.54
CA VAL A 57 16.49 6.39 -13.77
C VAL A 57 15.83 6.94 -12.51
N LYS A 58 15.04 8.01 -12.67
CA LYS A 58 14.30 8.65 -11.58
C LYS A 58 12.80 8.39 -11.66
N LEU A 59 12.24 8.39 -12.87
CA LEU A 59 10.80 8.19 -13.10
C LEU A 59 10.54 6.82 -13.69
N VAL A 60 9.57 6.12 -13.10
CA VAL A 60 9.00 4.87 -13.60
C VAL A 60 7.49 5.05 -13.64
N PHE A 61 6.89 4.77 -14.78
CA PHE A 61 5.44 4.72 -14.94
C PHE A 61 5.02 3.26 -15.07
N SER A 62 4.27 2.80 -14.09
CA SER A 62 3.72 1.45 -14.00
C SER A 62 2.18 1.47 -14.01
N GLY A 63 1.56 0.29 -13.97
CA GLY A 63 0.10 0.16 -13.97
C GLY A 63 -0.33 -1.19 -13.39
N HIS A 64 -1.21 -1.90 -14.10
CA HIS A 64 -1.71 -3.23 -13.76
C HIS A 64 -2.63 -3.30 -12.50
N THR A 65 -2.29 -2.62 -11.41
CA THR A 65 -3.13 -2.50 -10.19
C THR A 65 -4.40 -1.67 -10.41
N HIS A 66 -4.36 -0.79 -11.41
CA HIS A 66 -5.38 0.23 -11.66
C HIS A 66 -5.59 1.14 -10.43
N CYS A 67 -4.51 1.43 -9.71
CA CYS A 67 -4.49 2.31 -8.55
C CYS A 67 -3.58 3.51 -8.83
N ASN A 68 -4.06 4.72 -8.57
CA ASN A 68 -3.26 5.93 -8.64
C ASN A 68 -2.42 6.04 -7.36
N ASN A 69 -1.16 5.63 -7.41
CA ASN A 69 -0.30 5.62 -6.23
C ASN A 69 1.16 5.87 -6.61
N VAL A 70 1.91 6.52 -5.72
CA VAL A 70 3.32 6.81 -5.93
C VAL A 70 4.13 6.18 -4.83
N LYS A 71 5.19 5.46 -5.21
CA LYS A 71 6.12 4.83 -4.29
C LYS A 71 7.53 5.26 -4.60
N SER A 72 8.28 5.66 -3.58
CA SER A 72 9.70 5.96 -3.73
C SER A 72 10.59 4.89 -3.11
N TYR A 73 11.79 4.75 -3.67
CA TYR A 73 12.86 3.95 -3.12
C TYR A 73 14.21 4.66 -3.31
N THR A 74 14.99 4.77 -2.24
CA THR A 74 16.36 5.29 -2.31
C THR A 74 17.34 4.12 -2.29
N SER A 75 18.17 4.03 -3.33
CA SER A 75 19.18 3.00 -3.46
C SER A 75 20.23 3.06 -2.35
N PHE A 76 21.08 2.04 -2.29
CA PHE A 76 22.22 2.07 -1.38
C PHE A 76 23.09 3.30 -1.61
N LEU A 77 23.35 3.69 -2.86
CA LEU A 77 24.19 4.85 -3.21
C LEU A 77 23.49 6.20 -3.02
N GLY A 78 22.27 6.23 -2.48
CA GLY A 78 21.52 7.46 -2.21
C GLY A 78 20.78 8.03 -3.42
N ASN A 79 20.56 7.24 -4.47
CA ASN A 79 19.77 7.66 -5.63
C ASN A 79 18.30 7.27 -5.43
N THR A 80 17.38 8.23 -5.51
CA THR A 80 15.94 7.93 -5.39
C THR A 80 15.30 7.69 -6.75
N ILE A 81 14.47 6.66 -6.82
CA ILE A 81 13.57 6.35 -7.93
C ILE A 81 12.12 6.40 -7.44
N TYR A 82 11.24 6.87 -8.31
CA TYR A 82 9.82 7.05 -8.05
C TYR A 82 9.03 6.20 -9.05
N ASP A 83 8.29 5.22 -8.53
CA ASP A 83 7.33 4.41 -9.26
C ASP A 83 5.95 5.04 -9.13
N PHE A 84 5.38 5.45 -10.26
CA PHE A 84 4.02 5.97 -10.35
C PHE A 84 3.15 4.88 -10.96
N SER A 85 2.36 4.20 -10.13
CA SER A 85 1.31 3.31 -10.59
C SER A 85 0.13 4.15 -11.05
N MET A 86 -0.32 3.91 -12.28
CA MET A 86 -1.40 4.67 -12.91
C MET A 86 -2.73 3.93 -12.76
N SER A 87 -3.80 4.71 -12.58
CA SER A 87 -5.17 4.22 -12.76
C SER A 87 -5.38 3.69 -14.19
N SER A 88 -6.37 2.81 -14.36
CA SER A 88 -6.83 2.45 -15.71
C SER A 88 -7.73 3.56 -16.27
N LEU A 89 -7.63 3.77 -17.59
CA LEU A 89 -8.51 4.68 -18.32
C LEU A 89 -9.91 4.08 -18.53
N GLY A 90 -10.03 2.76 -18.46
CA GLY A 90 -11.25 2.02 -18.79
C GLY A 90 -12.13 1.65 -17.59
N ASN A 91 -11.69 1.92 -16.36
CA ASN A 91 -12.47 1.69 -15.15
C ASN A 91 -12.32 2.88 -14.19
N PHE A 92 -13.03 2.87 -13.06
CA PHE A 92 -12.85 3.88 -12.04
C PHE A 92 -11.39 3.95 -11.55
N PRO A 93 -10.78 5.15 -11.44
CA PRO A 93 -11.38 6.49 -11.58
C PRO A 93 -11.37 7.13 -12.98
N ALA A 94 -10.95 6.41 -14.02
CA ALA A 94 -10.79 6.92 -15.38
C ALA A 94 -9.92 8.19 -15.40
N GLU A 95 -8.73 8.07 -14.81
CA GLU A 95 -7.80 9.17 -14.61
C GLU A 95 -6.52 8.99 -15.43
N TYR A 96 -5.86 10.12 -15.68
CA TYR A 96 -4.53 10.21 -16.26
C TYR A 96 -3.72 11.28 -15.54
N LYS A 97 -2.41 11.33 -15.75
CA LYS A 97 -1.52 12.25 -15.02
C LYS A 97 -0.71 13.10 -15.99
N TYR A 98 -0.73 14.41 -15.80
CA TYR A 98 0.17 15.34 -16.47
C TYR A 98 1.45 15.49 -15.67
N PHE A 99 2.58 15.46 -16.35
CA PHE A 99 3.89 15.70 -15.76
C PHE A 99 4.55 16.91 -16.43
N ASN A 100 5.07 17.82 -15.62
CA ASN A 100 6.01 18.85 -16.04
C ASN A 100 7.38 18.51 -15.48
N VAL A 101 8.33 18.18 -16.36
CA VAL A 101 9.65 17.64 -16.01
C VAL A 101 10.72 18.70 -16.29
N THR A 102 11.41 19.12 -15.24
CA THR A 102 12.57 20.03 -15.34
C THR A 102 13.75 19.47 -14.56
N ASP A 103 14.92 20.08 -14.72
CA ASP A 103 16.11 19.70 -13.96
C ASP A 103 15.99 20.00 -12.47
N SER A 104 15.27 21.04 -12.07
CA SER A 104 15.09 21.40 -10.65
C SER A 104 13.89 20.71 -9.99
N LYS A 105 12.82 20.46 -10.75
CA LYS A 105 11.55 19.96 -10.21
C LYS A 105 10.78 19.12 -11.24
N ILE A 106 10.13 18.08 -10.76
CA ILE A 106 9.09 17.37 -11.51
C ILE A 106 7.78 17.60 -10.78
N SER A 107 6.83 18.31 -11.38
CA SER A 107 5.47 18.45 -10.85
C SER A 107 4.51 17.59 -11.62
N TYR A 108 3.48 17.08 -10.94
CA TYR A 108 2.49 16.23 -11.54
C TYR A 108 1.10 16.54 -10.99
N GLU A 109 0.11 16.32 -11.83
CA GLU A 109 -1.30 16.54 -11.52
C GLU A 109 -2.15 15.43 -12.15
N THR A 110 -3.04 14.86 -11.36
CA THR A 110 -4.03 13.89 -11.82
C THR A 110 -5.24 14.60 -12.40
N LYS A 111 -5.64 14.18 -13.59
CA LYS A 111 -6.85 14.63 -14.30
C LYS A 111 -7.82 13.48 -14.50
N LYS A 112 -9.10 13.81 -14.49
CA LYS A 112 -10.20 12.89 -14.76
C LYS A 112 -10.65 12.98 -16.20
N ILE A 113 -11.05 11.84 -16.77
CA ILE A 113 -11.88 11.81 -17.96
C ILE A 113 -13.32 12.04 -17.51
N ASN A 114 -13.86 13.21 -17.84
CA ASN A 114 -15.22 13.59 -17.42
C ASN A 114 -16.29 13.23 -18.45
N HIS A 115 -15.91 13.08 -19.72
CA HIS A 115 -16.83 12.84 -20.82
C HIS A 115 -16.23 11.86 -21.83
N ILE A 116 -17.10 11.01 -22.38
CA ILE A 116 -16.83 10.14 -23.53
C ILE A 116 -18.00 10.22 -24.50
N ASP A 117 -17.79 9.79 -25.74
CA ASP A 117 -18.86 9.56 -26.68
C ASP A 117 -19.52 8.19 -26.40
N ALA A 118 -20.49 8.18 -25.49
CA ALA A 118 -21.17 6.96 -25.06
C ALA A 118 -22.00 6.33 -26.18
N ASP A 119 -22.57 7.13 -27.08
CA ASP A 119 -23.32 6.62 -28.25
C ASP A 119 -22.36 5.88 -29.18
N LYS A 120 -21.19 6.46 -29.46
CA LYS A 120 -20.18 5.79 -30.27
C LYS A 120 -19.63 4.53 -29.61
N LEU A 121 -19.48 4.54 -28.29
CA LEU A 121 -19.11 3.35 -27.53
C LEU A 121 -20.17 2.24 -27.68
N ALA A 122 -21.46 2.57 -27.60
CA ALA A 122 -22.56 1.60 -27.76
C ALA A 122 -22.66 1.00 -29.17
N GLU A 123 -22.20 1.72 -30.20
CA GLU A 123 -22.12 1.20 -31.55
C GLU A 123 -21.14 0.02 -31.65
N VAL A 124 -19.99 0.12 -30.98
CA VAL A 124 -18.88 -0.85 -31.06
C VAL A 124 -18.89 -1.90 -29.94
N CYS A 125 -19.39 -1.56 -28.76
CA CYS A 125 -19.48 -2.42 -27.59
C CYS A 125 -20.95 -2.65 -27.22
N LYS A 126 -21.41 -3.90 -27.34
CA LYS A 126 -22.78 -4.30 -26.98
C LYS A 126 -22.86 -4.70 -25.50
N GLY A 127 -24.07 -4.63 -24.93
CA GLY A 127 -24.33 -5.06 -23.56
C GLY A 127 -24.53 -3.94 -22.54
N PHE A 128 -24.39 -2.67 -22.93
CA PHE A 128 -24.77 -1.55 -22.07
C PHE A 128 -26.30 -1.39 -22.02
N SER A 129 -26.85 -1.21 -20.82
CA SER A 129 -28.25 -0.82 -20.66
C SER A 129 -28.44 0.66 -21.03
N ASN A 130 -29.68 1.06 -21.30
CA ASN A 130 -29.99 2.46 -21.58
C ASN A 130 -29.63 3.35 -20.38
N GLU A 131 -29.87 2.89 -19.14
CA GLU A 131 -29.51 3.61 -17.92
C GLU A 131 -27.99 3.81 -17.81
N ALA A 132 -27.19 2.80 -18.16
CA ALA A 132 -25.73 2.89 -18.15
C ALA A 132 -25.24 3.93 -19.18
N LEU A 133 -25.80 3.92 -20.39
CA LEU A 133 -25.47 4.89 -21.45
C LEU A 133 -25.85 6.31 -21.04
N GLU A 134 -27.06 6.50 -20.50
CA GLU A 134 -27.49 7.81 -20.02
C GLU A 134 -26.63 8.30 -18.84
N MET A 135 -26.21 7.41 -17.94
CA MET A 135 -25.31 7.79 -16.86
C MET A 135 -23.91 8.18 -17.37
N MET A 136 -23.36 7.45 -18.34
CA MET A 136 -22.09 7.79 -18.99
C MET A 136 -22.13 9.16 -19.67
N LYS A 137 -23.23 9.50 -20.36
CA LYS A 137 -23.43 10.80 -21.02
C LYS A 137 -23.51 11.95 -20.03
N ASN A 138 -24.29 11.77 -18.96
CA ASN A 138 -24.55 12.83 -17.99
C ASN A 138 -23.41 13.01 -16.99
N ASN A 139 -22.84 11.91 -16.49
CA ASN A 139 -21.76 11.92 -15.52
C ASN A 139 -20.97 10.60 -15.54
N LEU A 140 -19.93 10.54 -16.38
CA LEU A 140 -19.06 9.38 -16.50
C LEU A 140 -18.39 8.98 -15.18
N GLN A 141 -18.07 9.95 -14.32
CA GLN A 141 -17.44 9.70 -13.03
C GLN A 141 -18.40 9.00 -12.08
N THR A 142 -19.68 9.41 -12.06
CA THR A 142 -20.72 8.69 -11.31
C THR A 142 -20.96 7.29 -11.87
N TYR A 143 -20.95 7.13 -13.20
CA TYR A 143 -21.08 5.80 -13.82
C TYR A 143 -19.96 4.87 -13.37
N THR A 144 -18.70 5.27 -13.58
CA THR A 144 -17.54 4.44 -13.25
C THR A 144 -17.46 4.13 -11.75
N TRP A 145 -17.76 5.11 -10.89
CA TRP A 145 -17.87 4.92 -9.44
C TRP A 145 -18.96 3.90 -9.10
N SER A 146 -20.18 4.07 -9.61
CA SER A 146 -21.32 3.22 -9.25
C SER A 146 -21.11 1.78 -9.69
N MET A 147 -20.56 1.58 -10.89
CA MET A 147 -20.20 0.25 -11.38
C MET A 147 -19.12 -0.37 -10.49
N SER A 148 -18.04 0.36 -10.19
CA SER A 148 -16.95 -0.19 -9.38
C SER A 148 -17.41 -0.47 -7.95
N TYR A 149 -18.16 0.43 -7.34
CA TYR A 149 -18.76 0.23 -6.02
C TYR A 149 -19.59 -1.05 -5.99
N ARG A 150 -20.48 -1.23 -6.97
CA ARG A 150 -21.31 -2.43 -7.06
C ARG A 150 -20.46 -3.71 -7.14
N GLU A 151 -19.53 -3.77 -8.09
CA GLU A 151 -18.69 -4.96 -8.29
C GLU A 151 -17.84 -5.28 -7.04
N TYR A 152 -17.20 -4.29 -6.43
CA TYR A 152 -16.39 -4.51 -5.22
C TYR A 152 -17.25 -4.87 -4.00
N SER A 153 -18.44 -4.28 -3.87
CA SER A 153 -19.41 -4.61 -2.82
C SER A 153 -19.90 -6.06 -2.97
N GLU A 154 -20.29 -6.46 -4.18
CA GLU A 154 -20.75 -7.83 -4.50
C GLU A 154 -19.63 -8.84 -4.28
N ASP A 155 -18.43 -8.58 -4.78
CA ASP A 155 -17.28 -9.46 -4.62
C ASP A 155 -16.88 -9.64 -3.14
N LEU A 156 -16.85 -8.55 -2.37
CA LEU A 156 -16.60 -8.63 -0.92
C LEU A 156 -17.68 -9.44 -0.20
N ARG A 157 -18.94 -9.28 -0.60
CA ARG A 157 -20.08 -9.96 0.01
C ARG A 157 -20.10 -11.46 -0.28
N GLU A 158 -19.77 -11.85 -1.51
CA GLU A 158 -19.97 -13.21 -2.00
C GLU A 158 -18.68 -14.03 -2.01
N ASN A 159 -17.56 -13.40 -2.32
CA ASN A 159 -16.33 -14.11 -2.71
C ASN A 159 -15.18 -13.99 -1.71
N ILE A 160 -15.20 -13.05 -0.76
CA ILE A 160 -14.09 -12.89 0.21
C ILE A 160 -13.69 -14.24 0.85
N SER A 161 -12.42 -14.59 0.74
CA SER A 161 -11.89 -15.86 1.20
C SER A 161 -10.39 -15.74 1.45
N PRO A 162 -9.75 -16.69 2.14
CA PRO A 162 -8.30 -16.66 2.28
C PRO A 162 -7.57 -16.62 0.93
N GLU A 163 -8.09 -17.31 -0.10
CA GLU A 163 -7.52 -17.30 -1.45
C GLU A 163 -7.60 -15.93 -2.11
N THR A 164 -8.71 -15.20 -1.94
CA THR A 164 -8.84 -13.81 -2.44
C THR A 164 -7.84 -12.87 -1.76
N LEU A 165 -7.34 -13.25 -0.58
CA LEU A 165 -6.29 -12.56 0.17
C LEU A 165 -4.89 -13.15 -0.13
N GLY A 166 -4.76 -13.98 -1.17
CA GLY A 166 -3.50 -14.57 -1.61
C GLY A 166 -3.01 -15.79 -0.82
N VAL A 167 -3.82 -16.30 0.12
CA VAL A 167 -3.48 -17.42 1.01
C VAL A 167 -3.93 -18.74 0.41
N GLU A 168 -2.98 -19.66 0.22
CA GLU A 168 -3.23 -20.98 -0.38
C GLU A 168 -3.88 -21.95 0.62
N GLU A 169 -4.77 -22.81 0.15
CA GLU A 169 -5.50 -23.80 0.96
C GLU A 169 -4.59 -24.74 1.75
N SER A 170 -3.44 -25.09 1.18
CA SER A 170 -2.43 -25.93 1.83
C SER A 170 -1.68 -25.26 2.98
N SER A 171 -1.86 -23.95 3.18
CA SER A 171 -1.14 -23.21 4.20
C SER A 171 -1.82 -23.33 5.57
N ALA A 172 -1.02 -23.41 6.63
CA ALA A 172 -1.53 -23.36 8.01
C ALA A 172 -2.34 -22.07 8.31
N LEU A 173 -2.13 -21.01 7.52
CA LEU A 173 -2.85 -19.75 7.63
C LEU A 173 -4.29 -19.86 7.09
N TYR A 174 -4.54 -20.75 6.14
CA TYR A 174 -5.85 -20.89 5.54
C TYR A 174 -6.94 -21.21 6.56
N ALA A 175 -6.71 -22.24 7.38
CA ALA A 175 -7.64 -22.66 8.41
C ALA A 175 -7.93 -21.56 9.45
N LYS A 176 -6.99 -20.63 9.64
CA LYS A 176 -7.10 -19.51 10.59
C LYS A 176 -7.88 -18.34 9.99
N LEU A 177 -7.70 -18.05 8.69
CA LEU A 177 -8.39 -16.96 8.01
C LEU A 177 -9.80 -17.33 7.59
N LYS A 178 -10.09 -18.62 7.35
CA LYS A 178 -11.40 -19.05 6.85
C LYS A 178 -12.57 -18.59 7.75
N PRO A 179 -12.53 -18.77 9.09
CA PRO A 179 -13.59 -18.26 9.96
C PRO A 179 -13.72 -16.73 9.93
N VAL A 180 -12.59 -16.02 9.80
CA VAL A 180 -12.58 -14.55 9.70
C VAL A 180 -13.29 -14.11 8.42
N THR A 181 -12.92 -14.68 7.27
CA THR A 181 -13.53 -14.32 5.98
C THR A 181 -15.00 -14.71 5.91
N ASP A 182 -15.39 -15.83 6.53
CA ASP A 182 -16.80 -16.22 6.64
C ASP A 182 -17.58 -15.22 7.49
N THR A 183 -17.02 -14.78 8.61
CA THR A 183 -17.65 -13.77 9.47
C THR A 183 -17.75 -12.41 8.76
N ILE A 184 -16.78 -12.03 7.93
CA ILE A 184 -16.88 -10.84 7.06
C ILE A 184 -18.11 -10.95 6.14
N LYS A 185 -18.33 -12.12 5.50
CA LYS A 185 -19.52 -12.35 4.65
C LYS A 185 -20.81 -12.23 5.44
N GLU A 186 -20.90 -12.94 6.56
CA GLU A 186 -22.09 -12.94 7.42
C GLU A 186 -22.44 -11.53 7.92
N MET A 187 -21.42 -10.73 8.21
CA MET A 187 -21.60 -9.38 8.74
C MET A 187 -21.66 -8.29 7.67
N SER A 188 -21.43 -8.63 6.40
CA SER A 188 -21.29 -7.70 5.27
C SER A 188 -22.36 -6.60 5.27
N ASP A 189 -23.63 -6.98 5.43
CA ASP A 189 -24.78 -6.07 5.41
C ASP A 189 -25.30 -5.67 6.80
N THR A 190 -24.61 -6.05 7.88
CA THR A 190 -25.00 -5.62 9.22
C THR A 190 -24.83 -4.10 9.35
N PRO A 191 -25.87 -3.35 9.74
CA PRO A 191 -25.75 -1.92 9.99
C PRO A 191 -24.70 -1.63 11.06
N ILE A 192 -23.87 -0.61 10.86
CA ILE A 192 -22.89 -0.20 11.88
C ILE A 192 -23.63 0.36 13.10
N TYR A 193 -24.64 1.20 12.87
CA TYR A 193 -25.40 1.89 13.91
C TYR A 193 -26.81 1.34 14.08
N GLY A 194 -27.44 1.71 15.20
CA GLY A 194 -28.82 1.32 15.53
C GLY A 194 -28.89 0.01 16.33
N LYS A 195 -30.13 -0.36 16.72
CA LYS A 195 -30.37 -1.53 17.56
C LYS A 195 -29.94 -2.82 16.86
N GLY A 196 -29.07 -3.58 17.50
CA GLY A 196 -28.46 -4.79 16.94
C GLY A 196 -27.34 -4.50 15.93
N GLY A 197 -26.93 -3.25 15.77
CA GLY A 197 -25.83 -2.87 14.87
C GLY A 197 -24.45 -3.27 15.40
N ILE A 198 -23.43 -3.16 14.54
CA ILE A 198 -22.04 -3.53 14.87
C ILE A 198 -21.53 -2.75 16.08
N GLN A 199 -21.85 -1.46 16.22
CA GLN A 199 -21.42 -0.62 17.35
C GLN A 199 -21.95 -1.14 18.70
N GLU A 200 -23.23 -1.53 18.77
CA GLU A 200 -23.83 -2.11 19.98
C GLU A 200 -23.23 -3.49 20.29
N GLN A 201 -23.05 -4.33 19.26
CA GLN A 201 -22.44 -5.65 19.42
C GLN A 201 -20.99 -5.54 19.90
N ALA A 202 -20.18 -4.64 19.32
CA ALA A 202 -18.79 -4.42 19.69
C ALA A 202 -18.64 -3.88 21.12
N ALA A 203 -19.58 -3.04 21.58
CA ALA A 203 -19.61 -2.55 22.95
C ALA A 203 -19.75 -3.70 23.98
N ALA A 204 -20.46 -4.78 23.66
CA ALA A 204 -20.55 -5.96 24.53
C ALA A 204 -19.19 -6.66 24.74
N TYR A 205 -18.24 -6.40 23.86
CA TYR A 205 -16.86 -6.89 23.93
C TYR A 205 -15.89 -5.84 24.49
N GLY A 206 -16.36 -4.64 24.83
CA GLY A 206 -15.51 -3.53 25.29
C GLY A 206 -14.80 -2.77 24.16
N LEU A 207 -15.21 -2.98 22.90
CA LEU A 207 -14.63 -2.32 21.73
C LEU A 207 -15.53 -1.18 21.25
N GLU A 208 -15.08 0.05 21.43
CA GLU A 208 -15.81 1.24 20.97
C GLU A 208 -15.57 1.49 19.47
N ILE A 209 -16.63 1.62 18.68
CA ILE A 209 -16.53 2.05 17.28
C ILE A 209 -16.95 3.52 17.18
N PRO A 210 -16.05 4.43 16.76
CA PRO A 210 -16.38 5.85 16.60
C PRO A 210 -17.46 6.08 15.53
N ASP A 211 -18.19 7.19 15.66
CA ASP A 211 -19.16 7.61 14.65
C ASP A 211 -18.47 8.00 13.33
N SER A 212 -19.12 7.66 12.21
CA SER A 212 -18.64 7.84 10.84
C SER A 212 -19.77 7.81 9.81
N GLU A 213 -19.43 8.14 8.56
CA GLU A 213 -20.37 8.10 7.43
C GLU A 213 -20.69 6.68 6.93
N TYR A 214 -19.96 5.67 7.39
CA TYR A 214 -20.10 4.29 6.92
C TYR A 214 -21.39 3.65 7.42
N LYS A 215 -22.09 2.92 6.53
CA LYS A 215 -23.41 2.34 6.83
C LYS A 215 -23.32 0.90 7.31
N THR A 216 -22.51 0.09 6.65
CA THR A 216 -22.32 -1.34 6.92
C THR A 216 -20.83 -1.69 6.84
N LEU A 217 -20.44 -2.90 7.26
CA LEU A 217 -19.07 -3.38 7.09
C LEU A 217 -18.65 -3.36 5.61
N ASN A 218 -19.54 -3.83 4.73
CA ASN A 218 -19.31 -3.86 3.29
C ASN A 218 -19.14 -2.47 2.68
N ASP A 219 -20.00 -1.51 3.06
CA ASP A 219 -19.89 -0.11 2.64
C ASP A 219 -18.55 0.49 3.08
N ALA A 220 -18.16 0.29 4.34
CA ALA A 220 -16.90 0.77 4.88
C ALA A 220 -15.68 0.24 4.10
N MET A 221 -15.60 -1.08 3.92
CA MET A 221 -14.50 -1.74 3.22
C MET A 221 -14.47 -1.38 1.73
N THR A 222 -15.62 -1.39 1.05
CA THR A 222 -15.74 -1.04 -0.38
C THR A 222 -15.29 0.39 -0.64
N LEU A 223 -15.76 1.34 0.16
CA LEU A 223 -15.36 2.75 0.05
C LEU A 223 -13.87 2.92 0.30
N ALA A 224 -13.31 2.20 1.28
CA ALA A 224 -11.89 2.25 1.55
C ALA A 224 -11.05 1.74 0.37
N MET A 225 -11.43 0.61 -0.24
CA MET A 225 -10.78 0.08 -1.45
C MET A 225 -10.84 1.06 -2.62
N LEU A 226 -12.02 1.64 -2.90
CA LEU A 226 -12.18 2.60 -4.00
C LEU A 226 -11.37 3.88 -3.78
N ARG A 227 -11.32 4.37 -2.54
CA ARG A 227 -10.53 5.57 -2.20
C ARG A 227 -9.03 5.31 -2.29
N CYS A 228 -8.57 4.10 -1.94
CA CYS A 228 -7.19 3.69 -2.19
C CYS A 228 -6.87 3.69 -3.70
N LYS A 229 -7.81 3.25 -4.55
CA LYS A 229 -7.62 3.27 -6.01
C LYS A 229 -7.44 4.66 -6.60
N ILE A 230 -8.05 5.69 -6.01
CA ILE A 230 -7.84 7.07 -6.45
C ILE A 230 -6.62 7.71 -5.81
N GLY A 231 -5.88 6.99 -4.95
CA GLY A 231 -4.72 7.54 -4.25
C GLY A 231 -5.08 8.52 -3.13
N ASP A 232 -6.27 8.41 -2.55
CA ASP A 232 -6.66 9.20 -1.39
C ASP A 232 -5.86 8.77 -0.15
N LYS A 233 -5.25 9.75 0.53
CA LYS A 233 -4.43 9.55 1.73
C LYS A 233 -5.20 9.76 3.03
N ARG A 234 -6.53 9.86 2.97
CA ARG A 234 -7.40 10.05 4.14
C ARG A 234 -7.25 8.96 5.20
N TYR A 235 -6.85 7.75 4.82
CA TYR A 235 -6.65 6.61 5.73
C TYR A 235 -5.27 6.54 6.37
N ASN A 236 -4.64 7.67 6.70
CA ASN A 236 -3.38 7.61 7.44
C ASN A 236 -3.61 7.11 8.88
N LEU A 237 -2.54 6.60 9.50
CA LEU A 237 -2.54 6.06 10.87
C LEU A 237 -3.04 7.03 11.95
N ASN A 238 -3.38 8.29 11.66
CA ASN A 238 -3.93 9.24 12.63
C ASN A 238 -5.39 9.63 12.34
N SER A 239 -6.03 9.05 11.31
CA SER A 239 -7.38 9.48 10.91
C SER A 239 -8.50 8.73 11.63
N ASN A 240 -9.64 9.41 11.78
CA ASN A 240 -10.86 8.78 12.32
C ASN A 240 -11.34 7.65 11.40
N ASP A 241 -11.26 7.84 10.08
CA ASP A 241 -11.63 6.82 9.10
C ASP A 241 -10.77 5.55 9.27
N PHE A 242 -9.47 5.70 9.46
CA PHE A 242 -8.57 4.60 9.78
C PHE A 242 -9.01 3.87 11.06
N THR A 243 -9.30 4.63 12.11
CA THR A 243 -9.71 4.10 13.42
C THR A 243 -11.01 3.32 13.32
N VAL A 244 -11.99 3.80 12.56
CA VAL A 244 -13.26 3.11 12.37
C VAL A 244 -13.06 1.81 11.59
N LEU A 245 -12.36 1.87 10.44
CA LEU A 245 -12.13 0.69 9.59
C LEU A 245 -11.41 -0.43 10.34
N ILE A 246 -10.34 -0.09 11.06
CA ILE A 246 -9.55 -1.09 11.77
C ILE A 246 -10.32 -1.68 12.95
N ARG A 247 -11.16 -0.90 13.64
CA ARG A 247 -12.01 -1.40 14.73
C ARG A 247 -13.18 -2.23 14.24
N LEU A 248 -13.74 -1.93 13.07
CA LEU A 248 -14.73 -2.79 12.40
C LEU A 248 -14.12 -4.16 12.10
N LEU A 249 -12.93 -4.20 11.48
CA LEU A 249 -12.22 -5.44 11.18
C LEU A 249 -11.82 -6.22 12.45
N ALA A 250 -11.32 -5.52 13.47
CA ALA A 250 -10.97 -6.14 14.75
C ALA A 250 -12.18 -6.79 15.42
N PHE A 251 -13.34 -6.13 15.38
CA PHE A 251 -14.59 -6.71 15.88
C PHE A 251 -14.98 -7.96 15.10
N THR A 252 -14.89 -7.95 13.76
CA THR A 252 -15.19 -9.11 12.93
C THR A 252 -14.30 -10.31 13.27
N VAL A 253 -12.99 -10.09 13.43
CA VAL A 253 -12.05 -11.15 13.85
C VAL A 253 -12.38 -11.65 15.26
N ARG A 254 -12.72 -10.75 16.21
CA ARG A 254 -13.11 -11.18 17.56
C ARG A 254 -14.37 -12.03 17.56
N LYS A 255 -15.36 -11.64 16.76
CA LYS A 255 -16.62 -12.39 16.63
C LYS A 255 -16.38 -13.76 16.00
N SER A 256 -15.47 -13.88 15.02
CA SER A 256 -15.12 -15.17 14.44
C SER A 256 -14.45 -16.10 15.47
N ILE A 257 -13.54 -15.55 16.29
CA ILE A 257 -12.85 -16.31 17.34
C ILE A 257 -13.83 -16.78 18.43
N ALA A 258 -14.76 -15.92 18.87
CA ALA A 258 -15.75 -16.29 19.87
C ALA A 258 -16.67 -17.45 19.41
N ALA A 259 -16.81 -17.65 18.10
CA ALA A 259 -17.56 -18.76 17.51
C ALA A 259 -16.73 -20.05 17.38
N THR A 260 -15.39 -19.98 17.43
CA THR A 260 -14.47 -21.12 17.29
C THR A 260 -13.83 -21.46 18.64
N ALA A 261 -14.17 -22.60 19.23
CA ALA A 261 -13.88 -22.93 20.63
C ALA A 261 -12.41 -23.26 21.01
N ASP A 262 -11.39 -22.74 20.31
CA ASP A 262 -9.98 -23.09 20.59
C ASP A 262 -9.04 -21.87 20.63
N SER A 263 -8.19 -21.85 21.65
CA SER A 263 -7.44 -20.69 22.15
C SER A 263 -5.94 -20.93 22.09
N ASP A 264 -5.27 -20.47 21.02
CA ASP A 264 -3.87 -20.04 21.08
C ASP A 264 -3.48 -19.37 19.76
N ILE A 265 -3.81 -18.08 19.64
CA ILE A 265 -3.65 -17.34 18.39
C ILE A 265 -2.32 -16.56 18.40
N LEU A 266 -1.69 -16.24 19.55
CA LEU A 266 -0.53 -15.30 19.62
C LEU A 266 0.72 -15.74 18.83
N SER A 267 0.88 -17.03 18.58
CA SER A 267 1.91 -17.56 17.66
C SER A 267 1.62 -17.24 16.19
N ASP A 268 0.36 -17.01 15.86
CA ASP A 268 -0.22 -16.99 14.52
C ASP A 268 -0.15 -15.62 13.89
N ALA A 269 -0.42 -14.55 14.64
CA ALA A 269 -0.16 -13.18 14.16
C ALA A 269 1.32 -13.00 13.79
N ASN A 270 2.24 -13.57 14.58
CA ASN A 270 3.66 -13.54 14.31
C ASN A 270 4.07 -14.42 13.12
N GLU A 271 3.41 -15.57 12.91
CA GLU A 271 3.61 -16.42 11.73
C GLU A 271 3.13 -15.72 10.43
N ILE A 272 1.98 -15.04 10.50
CA ILE A 272 1.41 -14.24 9.41
C ILE A 272 2.35 -13.11 9.04
N LEU A 273 2.73 -12.28 10.01
CA LEU A 273 3.65 -11.16 9.80
C LEU A 273 5.03 -11.66 9.32
N GLY A 274 5.49 -12.80 9.83
CA GLY A 274 6.69 -13.52 9.41
C GLY A 274 6.68 -13.92 7.92
N LYS A 275 5.58 -14.52 7.45
CA LYS A 275 5.37 -14.88 6.03
C LYS A 275 5.13 -13.65 5.14
N LEU A 276 4.65 -12.55 5.72
CA LEU A 276 4.54 -11.23 5.09
C LEU A 276 5.87 -10.45 5.06
N GLY A 277 6.98 -11.06 5.49
CA GLY A 277 8.32 -10.47 5.40
C GLY A 277 8.75 -9.63 6.61
N TYR A 278 7.89 -9.50 7.63
CA TYR A 278 8.23 -8.82 8.88
C TYR A 278 8.95 -9.79 9.82
N LYS A 279 10.18 -9.47 10.23
CA LYS A 279 10.95 -10.27 11.20
C LYS A 279 11.18 -9.48 12.50
N GLY A 280 11.00 -10.15 13.64
CA GLY A 280 11.37 -9.64 14.96
C GLY A 280 10.44 -8.58 15.53
N SER A 281 10.94 -7.83 16.52
CA SER A 281 10.22 -6.83 17.32
C SER A 281 9.49 -5.71 16.55
N VAL A 282 9.57 -5.65 15.22
CA VAL A 282 8.81 -4.67 14.42
C VAL A 282 7.32 -4.99 14.45
N ALA A 283 6.94 -6.27 14.42
CA ALA A 283 5.55 -6.68 14.64
C ALA A 283 5.09 -6.28 16.04
N ASP A 284 5.90 -6.60 17.06
CA ASP A 284 5.61 -6.24 18.46
C ASP A 284 5.61 -4.74 18.72
N ASN A 285 6.48 -3.97 18.08
CA ASN A 285 6.55 -2.51 18.20
C ASN A 285 5.40 -1.86 17.44
N LEU A 286 5.07 -2.33 16.24
CA LEU A 286 3.89 -1.85 15.51
C LEU A 286 2.64 -2.18 16.31
N LEU A 287 2.51 -3.40 16.82
CA LEU A 287 1.42 -3.85 17.68
C LEU A 287 1.35 -3.04 18.99
N ARG A 288 2.49 -2.78 19.64
CA ARG A 288 2.59 -1.99 20.86
C ARG A 288 2.22 -0.54 20.61
N ASP A 289 2.83 0.12 19.64
CA ASP A 289 2.57 1.53 19.30
C ASP A 289 1.11 1.69 18.84
N PHE A 290 0.57 0.70 18.13
CA PHE A 290 -0.83 0.63 17.76
C PHE A 290 -1.74 0.41 18.98
N SER A 291 -1.35 -0.45 19.92
CA SER A 291 -2.11 -0.72 21.14
C SER A 291 -2.10 0.42 22.14
N GLU A 292 -0.97 1.07 22.32
CA GLU A 292 -0.81 2.27 23.14
C GLU A 292 -1.67 3.41 22.62
N LYS A 293 -1.83 3.50 21.29
CA LYS A 293 -2.60 4.56 20.66
C LYS A 293 -4.11 4.33 20.66
N TYR A 294 -4.56 3.10 20.45
CA TYR A 294 -5.97 2.79 20.21
C TYR A 294 -6.66 2.02 21.34
N GLY A 295 -5.91 1.65 22.40
CA GLY A 295 -6.46 1.27 23.70
C GLY A 295 -6.94 -0.17 23.83
N PHE A 296 -6.26 -1.16 23.23
CA PHE A 296 -6.65 -2.58 23.38
C PHE A 296 -6.27 -3.13 24.75
N ALA A 297 -7.24 -3.74 25.40
CA ALA A 297 -7.17 -4.21 26.78
C ALA A 297 -6.75 -5.69 26.87
N THR A 298 -7.05 -6.52 25.87
CA THR A 298 -6.76 -7.97 25.92
C THR A 298 -5.73 -8.43 24.87
N PRO A 299 -4.96 -9.50 25.13
CA PRO A 299 -4.07 -10.10 24.13
C PRO A 299 -4.78 -10.50 22.82
N GLU A 300 -6.01 -10.98 22.92
CA GLU A 300 -6.84 -11.42 21.78
C GLU A 300 -7.30 -10.24 20.92
N GLU A 301 -7.51 -9.06 21.51
CA GLU A 301 -7.80 -7.84 20.76
C GLU A 301 -6.58 -7.35 19.98
N LYS A 302 -5.39 -7.43 20.57
CA LYS A 302 -4.13 -7.06 19.90
C LYS A 302 -3.88 -7.96 18.70
N GLU A 303 -4.07 -9.25 18.90
CA GLU A 303 -3.99 -10.28 17.88
C GLU A 303 -4.95 -10.07 16.71
N ALA A 304 -6.25 -9.94 17.02
CA ALA A 304 -7.31 -9.75 16.03
C ALA A 304 -7.02 -8.57 15.11
N LEU A 305 -6.44 -7.54 15.69
CA LEU A 305 -6.05 -6.31 15.05
C LEU A 305 -4.74 -6.43 14.27
N ALA A 306 -3.77 -7.23 14.74
CA ALA A 306 -2.57 -7.58 13.98
C ALA A 306 -2.95 -8.33 12.71
N ILE A 307 -3.93 -9.23 12.79
CA ILE A 307 -4.51 -9.94 11.65
C ILE A 307 -5.24 -8.94 10.75
N ALA A 308 -6.14 -8.10 11.28
CA ALA A 308 -6.84 -7.07 10.50
C ALA A 308 -5.87 -6.13 9.77
N TYR A 309 -4.81 -5.70 10.44
CA TYR A 309 -3.76 -4.86 9.88
C TYR A 309 -2.89 -5.63 8.88
N GLY A 310 -2.56 -6.90 9.12
CA GLY A 310 -1.83 -7.74 8.17
C GLY A 310 -2.62 -8.01 6.89
N LEU A 311 -3.95 -8.07 6.98
CA LEU A 311 -4.84 -8.27 5.84
C LEU A 311 -5.09 -6.97 5.07
N TRP A 312 -5.27 -5.85 5.77
CA TRP A 312 -5.80 -4.61 5.17
C TRP A 312 -4.99 -3.35 5.48
N GLY A 313 -4.10 -3.37 6.46
CA GLY A 313 -3.30 -2.23 6.91
C GLY A 313 -2.42 -1.61 5.81
N GLY A 314 -2.07 -2.39 4.78
CA GLY A 314 -1.32 -1.92 3.63
C GLY A 314 -2.11 -0.98 2.72
N TYR A 315 -3.45 -1.07 2.72
CA TYR A 315 -4.33 -0.09 2.08
C TYR A 315 -4.45 1.20 2.90
N PHE A 316 -3.99 1.17 4.16
CA PHE A 316 -4.26 2.19 5.16
C PHE A 316 -2.98 2.81 5.76
N SER A 317 -1.84 2.68 5.10
CA SER A 317 -0.59 3.28 5.58
C SER A 317 0.24 3.87 4.44
N ASP A 318 0.29 5.19 4.37
CA ASP A 318 1.32 5.92 3.63
C ASP A 318 2.62 5.93 4.44
N VAL A 319 3.75 5.62 3.80
CA VAL A 319 5.04 5.42 4.49
C VAL A 319 6.20 6.22 3.88
N ASP A 320 6.01 6.97 2.79
CA ASP A 320 7.12 7.72 2.16
C ASP A 320 6.88 9.21 1.91
N GLY A 321 5.67 9.72 2.18
CA GLY A 321 5.38 11.16 2.15
C GLY A 321 5.35 11.77 0.75
N VAL A 322 5.33 10.95 -0.31
CA VAL A 322 5.19 11.43 -1.70
C VAL A 322 3.73 11.50 -2.08
N GLU A 323 3.24 12.66 -2.53
CA GLU A 323 1.83 12.82 -2.90
C GLU A 323 1.39 11.91 -4.05
N ASN A 324 0.25 11.25 -3.91
CA ASN A 324 -0.20 10.27 -4.89
C ASN A 324 -0.82 10.94 -6.12
N ARG A 325 -1.60 11.99 -5.89
CA ARG A 325 -2.43 12.63 -6.92
C ARG A 325 -1.72 13.83 -7.54
N ASP A 326 -1.57 14.88 -6.74
CA ASP A 326 -1.06 16.17 -7.19
C ASP A 326 0.10 16.58 -6.30
N GLY A 327 1.25 16.84 -6.89
CA GLY A 327 2.44 17.06 -6.10
C GLY A 327 3.68 17.39 -6.91
N ALA A 328 4.81 17.31 -6.23
CA ALA A 328 6.09 17.49 -6.87
C ALA A 328 7.19 16.71 -6.17
N ILE A 329 8.14 16.26 -6.97
CA ILE A 329 9.37 15.61 -6.52
C ILE A 329 10.59 16.36 -7.09
N PRO A 330 11.79 16.13 -6.52
CA PRO A 330 13.03 16.74 -7.00
C PRO A 330 13.35 16.37 -8.46
N GLY A 331 13.75 17.36 -9.26
CA GLY A 331 14.13 17.16 -10.66
C GLY A 331 15.45 16.38 -10.86
N TYR A 332 15.84 16.17 -12.13
CA TYR A 332 17.00 15.33 -12.48
C TYR A 332 18.37 15.91 -12.11
N ALA A 333 18.48 17.21 -11.82
CA ALA A 333 19.72 17.85 -11.38
C ALA A 333 19.79 18.00 -9.85
N VAL A 334 18.69 17.74 -9.13
CA VAL A 334 18.68 17.82 -7.67
C VAL A 334 19.24 16.53 -7.08
N LYS A 335 20.30 16.66 -6.29
CA LYS A 335 20.78 15.59 -5.41
C LYS A 335 19.92 15.57 -4.15
N GLU A 336 19.20 14.48 -3.96
CA GLU A 336 18.35 14.30 -2.78
C GLU A 336 19.22 14.03 -1.56
N ALA A 337 18.91 14.69 -0.44
CA ALA A 337 19.70 14.63 0.79
C ALA A 337 19.49 13.33 1.59
N ASN A 338 18.78 12.36 1.02
CA ASN A 338 18.52 11.06 1.64
C ASN A 338 19.78 10.20 1.53
N GLU A 339 20.80 10.53 2.33
CA GLU A 339 21.91 9.63 2.57
C GLU A 339 21.35 8.37 3.23
N ASN A 340 21.57 7.22 2.58
CA ASN A 340 21.17 5.93 3.12
C ASN A 340 21.73 5.79 4.54
N GLN A 341 20.87 5.51 5.53
CA GLN A 341 21.26 5.40 6.95
C GLN A 341 22.41 4.40 7.16
N PHE A 342 22.50 3.36 6.34
CA PHE A 342 23.63 2.44 6.33
C PHE A 342 24.91 3.11 5.85
N ILE A 343 24.87 3.91 4.77
CA ILE A 343 26.04 4.69 4.33
C ILE A 343 26.44 5.70 5.41
N VAL A 344 25.49 6.35 6.09
CA VAL A 344 25.78 7.23 7.23
C VAL A 344 26.50 6.45 8.34
N MET A 345 26.00 5.26 8.70
CA MET A 345 26.63 4.40 9.70
C MET A 345 28.00 3.87 9.26
N ALA A 346 28.15 3.44 8.00
CA ALA A 346 29.41 2.96 7.45
C ALA A 346 30.45 4.08 7.39
N LYS A 347 30.07 5.31 7.00
CA LYS A 347 30.93 6.49 7.05
C LYS A 347 31.36 6.82 8.48
N LYS A 348 30.44 6.75 9.45
CA LYS A 348 30.75 6.92 10.88
C LYS A 348 31.72 5.85 11.37
N LEU A 349 31.50 4.58 11.00
CA LEU A 349 32.38 3.47 11.36
C LEU A 349 33.76 3.63 10.74
N PHE A 350 33.84 3.98 9.45
CA PHE A 350 35.10 4.18 8.75
C PHE A 350 35.89 5.36 9.35
N LYS A 351 35.21 6.46 9.68
CA LYS A 351 35.81 7.58 10.40
C LYS A 351 36.33 7.16 11.77
N PHE A 352 35.54 6.39 12.53
CA PHE A 352 35.97 5.84 13.82
C PHE A 352 37.23 4.97 13.69
N VAL A 353 37.30 4.11 12.67
CA VAL A 353 38.49 3.29 12.39
C VAL A 353 39.70 4.15 12.05
N ILE A 354 39.55 5.17 11.20
CA ILE A 354 40.64 6.13 10.89
C ILE A 354 41.10 6.86 12.15
N ASP A 355 40.17 7.36 12.97
CA ASP A 355 40.48 8.07 14.21
C ASP A 355 41.21 7.16 15.21
N LEU A 356 40.83 5.88 15.28
CA LEU A 356 41.50 4.86 16.08
C LEU A 356 42.92 4.60 15.57
N LEU A 357 43.09 4.41 14.25
CA LEU A 357 44.39 4.22 13.63
C LEU A 357 45.32 5.43 13.85
N ASN A 358 44.80 6.65 13.71
CA ASN A 358 45.55 7.87 13.98
C ASN A 358 45.97 7.98 15.46
N LYS A 359 45.08 7.61 16.41
CA LYS A 359 45.42 7.55 17.83
C LYS A 359 46.50 6.51 18.13
N ILE A 360 46.43 5.33 17.50
CA ILE A 360 47.45 4.29 17.62
C ILE A 360 48.78 4.83 17.06
N ILE A 361 48.79 5.40 15.85
CA ILE A 361 49.99 5.98 15.24
C ILE A 361 50.60 7.06 16.15
N ILE A 362 49.80 8.00 16.68
CA ILE A 362 50.26 9.05 17.60
C ILE A 362 50.76 8.47 18.93
N SER A 363 50.21 7.35 19.39
CA SER A 363 50.64 6.70 20.64
C SER A 363 51.90 5.85 20.47
N PHE A 364 52.20 5.37 19.25
CA PHE A 364 53.39 4.57 18.94
C PHE A 364 54.53 5.36 18.28
N TYR A 365 54.28 6.53 17.69
CA TYR A 365 55.33 7.39 17.11
C TYR A 365 56.34 7.98 18.14
N PRO A 366 56.00 8.22 19.42
CA PRO A 366 56.99 8.65 20.41
C PRO A 366 57.95 7.51 20.81
N VAL A 367 57.66 6.26 20.43
CA VAL A 367 58.42 5.07 20.87
C VAL A 367 59.51 4.66 19.86
N PHE A 368 59.46 5.16 18.61
CA PHE A 368 60.46 4.86 17.58
C PHE A 368 61.18 6.11 17.02
N GLY A 369 60.97 7.27 17.65
CA GLY A 369 61.66 8.53 17.34
C GLY A 369 62.68 8.93 18.40
N LYS A 370 63.66 8.08 18.67
CA LYS A 370 64.98 8.43 19.23
C LYS A 370 66.01 7.39 18.83
#